data_AF-A0A1F5T8C6-F1
#
_entry.id   AF-A0A1F5T8C6-F1
#
_cell.length_a   1.000
_cell.length_b   1.000
_cell.length_c   1.000
_cell.angle_alpha   90.00
_cell.angle_beta   90.00
_cell.angle_gamma   90.00
#
_symmetry.space_group_name_H-M   'P 1'
#
loop_
_entity.id
_entity.type
_entity.pdbx_description
1 polymer ?
#
loop_
_entity_poly.entity_id
_entity_poly.type
_entity_poly.pdbx_seq_one_letter_code
_entity_poly.pdbx_strand_id
1 'polypeptide(L)'
;MFLIRNGEAVVKVNGSIVHKFTPGAVIGEVCLVQENAKRTATVIASSARLETLVIDRDKFNEFRLSMPVLIQQVIWNIAKMLGDKLRFANEEISSRQGVIRALRSENMENTRELNQRSWLQRLAATLSFGRSA
;
A
#
# COMPACT_ATOMS: atom_id res chain seq x y z
N MET A 1 11.12 18.39 1.11
CA MET A 1 10.43 17.61 2.16
C MET A 1 9.68 18.56 3.07
N PHE A 2 8.61 18.08 3.71
CA PHE A 2 7.84 18.82 4.72
C PHE A 2 7.79 18.02 6.02
N LEU A 3 8.14 18.63 7.15
CA LEU A 3 7.92 18.09 8.49
C LEU A 3 6.69 18.78 9.09
N ILE A 4 5.66 18.03 9.47
CA ILE A 4 4.48 18.60 10.12
C ILE A 4 4.83 19.01 11.55
N ARG A 5 4.66 20.30 11.87
CA ARG A 5 4.84 20.82 13.24
C ARG A 5 3.52 20.86 14.00
N ASN A 6 2.44 21.23 13.33
CA ASN A 6 1.11 21.32 13.91
C ASN A 6 0.04 21.10 12.85
N GLY A 7 -1.15 20.65 13.25
CA GLY A 7 -2.24 20.29 12.34
C GLY A 7 -2.09 18.91 11.73
N GLU A 8 -2.94 18.63 10.75
CA GLU A 8 -3.10 17.32 10.13
C GLU A 8 -3.18 17.45 8.61
N ALA A 9 -2.72 16.41 7.93
CA ALA A 9 -2.81 16.30 6.48
C ALA A 9 -3.28 14.91 6.06
N VAL A 10 -3.83 14.79 4.86
CA VAL A 10 -4.17 13.50 4.27
C VAL A 10 -3.45 13.35 2.93
N VAL A 11 -3.00 12.13 2.63
CA VAL A 11 -2.50 11.79 1.30
C VAL A 11 -3.60 11.10 0.50
N LYS A 12 -3.78 11.57 -0.73
CA LYS A 12 -4.67 11.01 -1.73
C LYS A 12 -3.89 10.39 -2.87
N VAL A 13 -4.29 9.17 -3.25
CA VAL A 13 -3.82 8.47 -4.45
C VAL A 13 -5.07 8.14 -5.27
N ASN A 14 -5.10 8.58 -6.53
CA ASN A 14 -6.24 8.38 -7.43
C ASN A 14 -7.59 8.83 -6.81
N GLY A 15 -7.60 9.95 -6.09
CA GLY A 15 -8.79 10.52 -5.45
C GLY A 15 -9.13 9.97 -4.06
N SER A 16 -8.64 8.79 -3.71
CA SER A 16 -8.91 8.14 -2.42
C SER A 16 -7.90 8.53 -1.35
N ILE A 17 -8.37 8.82 -0.13
CA ILE A 17 -7.49 9.03 1.03
C ILE A 17 -6.89 7.69 1.42
N VAL A 18 -5.57 7.59 1.43
CA VAL A 18 -4.85 6.35 1.77
C VAL A 18 -4.17 6.41 3.13
N HIS A 19 -3.90 7.62 3.65
CA HIS A 19 -3.27 7.79 4.95
C HIS A 19 -3.48 9.22 5.50
N LYS A 20 -3.44 9.35 6.83
CA LYS A 20 -3.51 10.61 7.57
C LYS A 20 -2.19 10.86 8.29
N PHE A 21 -1.66 12.06 8.16
CA PHE A 21 -0.44 12.51 8.81
C PHE A 21 -0.76 13.43 9.98
N THR A 22 -0.01 13.27 11.06
CA THR A 22 -0.08 14.04 12.31
C THR A 22 1.25 14.74 12.58
N PRO A 23 1.35 15.61 13.61
CA PRO A 23 2.61 16.27 13.96
C PRO A 23 3.77 15.28 14.15
N GLY A 24 4.94 15.64 13.62
CA GLY A 24 6.12 14.80 13.53
C GLY A 24 6.22 13.99 12.24
N ALA A 25 5.14 13.85 11.46
CA ALA A 25 5.17 13.16 10.18
C ALA A 25 6.01 13.92 9.14
N VAL A 26 6.66 13.16 8.27
CA VAL A 26 7.53 13.67 7.22
C VAL A 26 6.98 13.31 5.85
N ILE A 27 6.82 14.30 4.96
CA ILE A 27 6.21 14.13 3.65
C ILE A 27 7.23 14.45 2.55
N GLY A 28 7.27 13.60 1.51
CA GLY A 28 8.16 13.80 0.38
C GLY A 28 9.61 13.43 0.72
N GLU A 29 9.76 12.49 1.64
CA GLU A 29 11.02 11.84 2.03
C GLU A 29 11.69 11.16 0.83
N VAL A 30 10.90 10.61 -0.10
CA VAL A 30 11.41 9.93 -1.30
C VAL A 30 12.25 10.88 -2.16
N CYS A 31 11.86 12.15 -2.27
CA CYS A 31 12.60 13.16 -3.02
C CYS A 31 13.97 13.51 -2.40
N LEU A 32 14.20 13.17 -1.13
CA LEU A 32 15.53 13.32 -0.52
C LEU A 32 16.48 12.19 -0.92
N VAL A 33 15.95 10.97 -1.10
CA VAL A 33 16.76 9.77 -1.40
C VAL A 33 16.94 9.58 -2.92
N GLN A 34 15.87 9.78 -3.69
CA GLN A 34 15.89 9.65 -5.14
C GLN A 34 15.90 11.01 -5.81
N GLU A 35 16.92 11.23 -6.63
CA GLU A 35 16.96 12.33 -7.59
C GLU A 35 15.86 12.18 -8.64
N ASN A 36 15.19 13.29 -8.95
CA ASN A 36 14.09 13.34 -9.93
C ASN A 36 12.89 12.42 -9.63
N ALA A 37 12.67 12.06 -8.36
CA ALA A 37 11.50 11.28 -7.97
C ALA A 37 10.19 11.99 -8.36
N LYS A 38 9.36 11.34 -9.17
CA LYS A 38 8.02 11.84 -9.53
C LYS A 38 7.11 11.82 -8.29
N ARG A 39 6.27 12.85 -8.14
CA ARG A 39 5.21 12.86 -7.13
C ARG A 39 4.18 11.78 -7.47
N THR A 40 4.03 10.79 -6.60
CA THR A 40 3.10 9.66 -6.77
C THR A 40 1.75 9.85 -6.08
N ALA A 41 1.63 10.89 -5.25
CA ALA A 41 0.43 11.17 -4.47
C ALA A 41 0.28 12.66 -4.20
N THR A 42 -0.95 13.10 -3.92
CA THR A 42 -1.28 14.47 -3.54
C THR A 42 -1.49 14.54 -2.04
N VAL A 43 -0.88 15.53 -1.36
CA VAL A 43 -1.11 15.76 0.07
C VAL A 43 -1.87 17.05 0.27
N ILE A 44 -2.90 17.01 1.11
CA ILE A 44 -3.83 18.12 1.35
C ILE A 44 -3.93 18.32 2.87
N ALA A 45 -3.96 19.57 3.32
CA ALA A 45 -4.29 19.87 4.70
C ALA A 45 -5.71 19.36 5.04
N SER A 46 -5.86 18.69 6.17
CA SER A 46 -7.16 18.21 6.66
C SER A 46 -7.65 18.93 7.90
N SER A 47 -6.77 19.65 8.60
CA SER A 47 -7.12 20.57 9.68
C SER A 47 -7.28 22.01 9.17
N ALA A 48 -7.98 22.85 9.94
CA ALA A 48 -8.18 24.27 9.62
C ALA A 48 -6.86 25.06 9.45
N ARG A 49 -5.81 24.65 10.18
CA ARG A 49 -4.44 25.17 10.06
C ARG A 49 -3.46 24.00 10.02
N LEU A 50 -2.52 24.06 9.09
CA LEU A 50 -1.42 23.10 8.97
C LEU A 50 -0.10 23.89 8.93
N GLU A 51 0.80 23.58 9.86
CA GLU A 51 2.12 24.20 9.94
C GLU A 51 3.19 23.17 9.60
N THR A 52 4.06 23.52 8.66
CA THR A 52 5.14 22.65 8.23
C THR A 52 6.46 23.38 8.21
N LEU A 53 7.54 22.65 8.49
CA LEU A 53 8.89 23.06 8.16
C LEU A 53 9.25 22.50 6.79
N VAL A 54 9.65 23.37 5.86
CA VAL A 54 10.11 22.96 4.54
C VAL A 54 11.62 22.80 4.58
N ILE A 55 12.09 21.62 4.19
CA ILE A 55 13.52 21.32 4.08
C ILE A 55 13.74 20.75 2.68
N ASP A 56 14.45 21.50 1.84
CA ASP A 56 14.93 21.01 0.55
C ASP A 56 16.20 20.16 0.71
N ARG A 57 16.73 19.65 -0.40
CA ARG A 57 17.90 18.77 -0.38
C ARG A 57 19.16 19.50 0.09
N ASP A 58 19.36 20.74 -0.35
CA ASP A 58 20.56 21.51 -0.04
C ASP A 58 20.58 21.89 1.43
N LYS A 59 19.45 22.34 1.98
CA LYS A 59 19.30 22.60 3.42
C LYS A 59 19.40 21.34 4.25
N PHE A 60 18.89 20.20 3.77
CA PHE A 60 19.09 18.93 4.46
C PHE A 60 20.58 18.58 4.55
N ASN A 61 21.33 18.73 3.45
CA ASN A 61 22.78 18.49 3.42
C ASN A 61 23.56 19.49 4.27
N GLU A 62 23.17 20.76 4.28
CA GLU A 62 23.74 21.77 5.16
C GLU A 62 23.54 21.38 6.63
N PHE A 63 22.31 21.07 7.04
CA PHE A 63 21.99 20.67 8.42
C PHE A 63 22.66 19.38 8.85
N ARG A 64 22.95 18.46 7.92
CA ARG A 64 23.74 17.26 8.24
C ARG A 64 25.12 17.59 8.79
N LEU A 65 25.70 18.72 8.35
CA LEU A 65 27.03 19.16 8.77
C LEU A 65 26.96 20.15 9.94
N SER A 66 26.04 21.12 9.89
CA SER A 66 25.96 22.21 10.86
C SER A 66 25.10 21.90 12.09
N MET A 67 24.14 20.99 11.97
CA MET A 67 23.12 20.69 13.01
C MET A 67 22.84 19.18 13.14
N PRO A 68 23.84 18.36 13.51
CA PRO A 68 23.73 16.90 13.47
C PRO A 68 22.60 16.35 14.37
N VAL A 69 22.37 16.95 15.54
CA VAL A 69 21.31 16.52 16.47
C VAL A 69 19.92 16.74 15.87
N LEU A 70 19.69 17.88 15.21
CA LEU A 70 18.42 18.18 14.55
C LEU A 70 18.16 17.17 13.42
N ILE A 71 19.17 16.91 12.59
CA ILE A 71 19.01 16.00 11.46
C ILE A 71 18.80 14.56 11.92
N GLN A 72 19.41 14.13 13.03
CA GLN A 72 19.15 12.83 13.63
C GLN A 72 17.68 12.69 14.04
N GLN A 73 17.06 13.73 14.61
CA GLN A 73 15.63 13.70 14.94
C GLN A 73 14.75 13.60 13.69
N VAL A 74 15.11 14.33 12.62
CA VAL A 74 14.40 14.24 11.33
C VAL A 74 14.52 12.85 10.73
N ILE A 75 15.73 12.28 10.70
CA ILE A 75 16.00 10.92 10.21
C ILE A 75 15.23 9.88 11.05
N TRP A 76 15.21 10.04 12.38
CA TRP A 76 14.44 9.18 13.27
C TRP A 76 12.94 9.20 12.96
N ASN A 77 12.37 10.38 12.74
CA ASN A 77 10.97 10.52 12.36
C ASN A 77 10.68 9.86 11.01
N ILE A 78 11.58 9.99 10.03
CA ILE A 78 11.48 9.30 8.74
C ILE A 78 11.53 7.78 8.95
N ALA A 79 12.50 7.28 9.71
CA ALA A 79 12.68 5.84 9.96
C ALA A 79 11.45 5.23 10.65
N LYS A 80 10.94 5.90 11.70
CA LYS A 80 9.73 5.48 12.41
C LYS A 80 8.52 5.45 11.46
N MET A 81 8.30 6.53 10.72
CA MET A 81 7.19 6.62 9.76
C MET A 81 7.28 5.54 8.67
N LEU A 82 8.46 5.31 8.10
CA LEU A 82 8.66 4.27 7.07
C LEU A 82 8.46 2.86 7.65
N GLY A 83 8.90 2.61 8.88
CA GLY A 83 8.64 1.36 9.59
C GLY A 83 7.15 1.10 9.80
N ASP A 84 6.41 2.11 10.22
CA ASP A 84 4.94 2.03 10.39
C ASP A 84 4.27 1.78 9.04
N LYS A 85 4.60 2.56 8.00
CA LYS A 85 4.08 2.38 6.64
C LYS A 85 4.36 0.98 6.09
N LEU A 86 5.57 0.46 6.30
CA LEU A 86 5.97 -0.89 5.85
C LEU A 86 5.15 -1.97 6.56
N ARG A 87 4.95 -1.84 7.87
CA ARG A 87 4.13 -2.77 8.66
C ARG A 87 2.70 -2.81 8.13
N PHE A 88 2.05 -1.65 7.99
CA PHE A 88 0.69 -1.56 7.47
C PHE A 88 0.56 -2.12 6.04
N ALA A 89 1.53 -1.79 5.17
CA ALA A 89 1.53 -2.32 3.80
C ALA A 89 1.67 -3.86 3.81
N ASN A 90 2.50 -4.41 4.69
CA ASN A 90 2.71 -5.85 4.78
C ASN A 90 1.49 -6.59 5.33
N GLU A 91 0.79 -6.02 6.32
CA GLU A 91 -0.47 -6.55 6.85
C GLU A 91 -1.55 -6.58 5.76
N GLU A 92 -1.71 -5.49 5.01
CA GLU A 92 -2.68 -5.37 3.91
C GLU A 92 -2.38 -6.38 2.77
N ILE A 93 -1.11 -6.52 2.38
CA ILE A 93 -0.70 -7.50 1.37
C ILE A 93 -0.98 -8.92 1.85
N SER A 94 -0.66 -9.23 3.10
CA SER A 94 -0.86 -10.57 3.68
C SER A 94 -2.35 -10.94 3.70
N SER A 95 -3.21 -9.98 4.06
CA SER A 95 -4.67 -10.13 4.02
C SER A 95 -5.17 -10.45 2.60
N ARG A 96 -4.77 -9.65 1.60
CA ARG A 96 -5.16 -9.85 0.19
C ARG A 96 -4.66 -11.18 -0.38
N GLN A 97 -3.46 -11.61 -0.02
CA GLN A 97 -2.92 -12.91 -0.42
C GLN A 97 -3.72 -14.08 0.17
N GLY A 98 -4.27 -13.93 1.38
CA GLY A 98 -5.20 -14.89 1.97
C GLY A 98 -6.48 -15.03 1.14
N VAL A 99 -7.11 -13.91 0.79
CA VAL A 99 -8.32 -13.87 -0.04
C VAL A 99 -8.07 -14.50 -1.42
N ILE A 100 -6.97 -14.13 -2.10
CA ILE A 100 -6.62 -14.69 -3.41
C ILE A 100 -6.42 -16.22 -3.33
N ARG A 101 -5.80 -16.73 -2.26
CA ARG A 101 -5.64 -18.17 -2.06
C ARG A 101 -6.98 -18.87 -1.86
N ALA A 102 -7.87 -18.31 -1.05
CA ALA A 102 -9.21 -18.88 -0.82
C ALA A 102 -10.01 -18.96 -2.13
N LEU A 103 -10.06 -17.87 -2.90
CA LEU A 103 -10.75 -17.82 -4.19
C LEU A 103 -10.16 -18.81 -5.20
N ARG A 104 -8.83 -18.99 -5.22
CA ARG A 104 -8.19 -20.00 -6.08
C ARG A 104 -8.58 -21.43 -5.71
N SER A 105 -8.65 -21.75 -4.41
CA SER A 105 -9.06 -23.07 -3.94
C SER A 105 -10.50 -23.36 -4.30
N GLU A 106 -11.42 -22.42 -4.04
CA GLU A 106 -12.85 -22.56 -4.39
C GLU A 106 -13.05 -22.75 -5.89
N ASN A 107 -12.35 -21.98 -6.72
CA ASN A 107 -12.47 -22.08 -8.18
C ASN A 107 -11.93 -23.44 -8.70
N MET A 108 -10.87 -23.99 -8.10
CA MET A 108 -10.39 -25.33 -8.44
C MET A 108 -11.42 -26.42 -8.09
N GLU A 109 -12.08 -26.31 -6.93
CA GLU A 109 -13.12 -27.25 -6.50
C GLU A 109 -14.33 -27.20 -7.44
N ASN A 110 -14.84 -26.00 -7.73
CA ASN A 110 -15.95 -25.79 -8.66
C ASN A 110 -15.63 -26.35 -10.07
N THR A 111 -14.40 -26.15 -10.55
CA THR A 111 -13.97 -26.69 -11.85
C THR A 111 -13.93 -28.22 -11.85
N ARG A 112 -13.51 -28.85 -10.74
CA ARG A 112 -13.53 -30.31 -10.59
C ARG A 112 -14.95 -30.86 -10.59
N GLU A 113 -15.87 -30.25 -9.84
CA GLU A 113 -17.27 -30.67 -9.80
C GLU A 113 -17.95 -30.56 -11.17
N LEU A 114 -17.72 -29.47 -11.89
CA LEU A 114 -18.23 -29.25 -13.25
C LEU A 114 -17.72 -30.33 -14.21
N ASN A 115 -16.41 -30.64 -14.16
CA ASN A 115 -15.82 -31.68 -15.00
C ASN A 115 -16.36 -33.07 -14.66
N GLN A 116 -16.54 -33.40 -13.38
CA GLN A 116 -17.10 -34.67 -12.95
C GLN A 116 -18.56 -34.82 -13.41
N ARG A 117 -19.39 -33.78 -13.27
CA ARG A 117 -20.78 -33.76 -13.76
C ARG A 117 -20.86 -33.94 -15.27
N SER A 118 -20.03 -33.22 -16.02
CA SER A 118 -19.94 -33.33 -17.48
C SER A 118 -19.56 -34.76 -17.91
N TRP A 119 -18.59 -35.38 -17.22
CA TRP A 119 -18.20 -36.77 -17.48
C TRP A 119 -19.33 -37.76 -17.19
N LEU A 120 -20.02 -37.62 -16.05
CA LEU A 120 -21.15 -38.48 -15.69
C LEU A 120 -22.32 -38.36 -16.68
N GLN A 121 -22.63 -37.15 -17.15
CA GLN A 121 -23.67 -36.94 -18.17
C GLN A 121 -23.32 -37.65 -19.49
N ARG A 122 -22.06 -37.56 -19.93
CA ARG A 122 -21.59 -38.26 -21.13
C ARG A 122 -21.67 -39.77 -20.97
N LEU A 123 -21.29 -40.30 -19.79
CA LEU A 123 -21.34 -41.74 -19.51
C LEU A 123 -22.78 -42.27 -19.50
N ALA A 124 -23.70 -41.53 -18.87
CA ALA A 124 -25.12 -41.86 -18.85
C ALA A 124 -25.72 -41.89 -20.27
N ALA A 125 -25.40 -40.89 -21.11
CA ALA A 125 -25.84 -40.84 -22.50
C ALA A 125 -25.39 -42.09 -23.29
N THR A 126 -24.11 -42.48 -23.17
CA THR A 126 -23.57 -43.67 -23.83
C THR A 126 -24.25 -44.95 -23.37
N LEU A 127 -24.54 -45.10 -22.08
CA LEU A 127 -25.21 -46.28 -21.51
C LEU A 127 -26.70 -46.36 -21.91
N SER A 128 -27.39 -45.23 -22.06
CA SER A 128 -28.78 -45.20 -22.54
C SER A 128 -28.94 -45.59 -24.01
N PHE A 129 -27.94 -45.32 -24.87
CA PHE A 129 -27.95 -45.76 -26.27
C PHE A 129 -27.71 -47.27 -26.44
N GLY A 130 -27.06 -47.93 -25.48
CA GLY A 130 -26.79 -49.38 -25.51
C GLY A 130 -27.95 -50.29 -25.08
N ARG A 131 -29.09 -49.74 -24.63
CA ARG A 131 -30.25 -50.50 -24.11
C ARG A 131 -31.42 -50.66 -25.09
N SER A 132 -31.30 -50.18 -26.33
CA SER A 132 -32.36 -50.26 -27.36
C SER A 132 -32.05 -51.24 -28.51
N ALA A 133 -31.23 -52.27 -28.26
CA ALA A 133 -30.92 -53.35 -29.21
C ALA A 133 -31.39 -54.69 -28.66
#